data_AF-A0A2C9KS52-F1
#
_entry.id   AF-A0A2C9KS52-F1
#
_cell.length_a   1.000
_cell.length_b   1.000
_cell.length_c   1.000
_cell.angle_alpha   90.00
_cell.angle_beta   90.00
_cell.angle_gamma   90.00
#
_symmetry.space_group_name_H-M   'P 1'
#
loop_
_entity.id
_entity.type
_entity.pdbx_description
1 polymer ?
#
loop_
_entity_poly.entity_id
_entity_poly.type
_entity_poly.pdbx_seq_one_letter_code
_entity_poly.pdbx_strand_id
1 'polypeptide(L)'
;MTTLYGCIFQMGTLLTFSTIKLAYECYHLAKTFLSIDYNHIIIFSVCGAIGLFTAITNSFIHIFVATRNYRYHLLKIYQGEKEFAVKFEESSQFLLTSSMIYPGYQMSFLVWGCAIAFGFVFLLLLFIVETFYLLAIEDLLKDMLLNIVQVLSFPVTTIILFYLQMLLSKKVLLQEKMKVSDKHPPLNINNRKLFELINYYSLFTNMAVGLATCLLRIILSTFFGVFAVGRLDKSVFTRDRETFDRGYKSYLSMLLVDNAHNNPSMRVFAHLLWTRVLSRRLRQRRPTESFNDKSPLTSSTQNKSSALF
;
A
#
# COMPACT_ATOMS: atom_id res chain seq x y z
N MET A 1 -2.67 17.58 8.22
CA MET A 1 -2.27 17.76 6.80
C MET A 1 -1.18 18.81 6.68
N THR A 2 -1.40 20.04 7.13
CA THR A 2 -0.38 21.12 7.11
C THR A 2 0.92 20.75 7.83
N THR A 3 0.82 20.12 9.00
CA THR A 3 1.98 19.61 9.78
C THR A 3 2.74 18.48 9.07
N LEU A 4 2.03 17.57 8.41
CA LEU A 4 2.60 16.48 7.60
C LEU A 4 3.43 17.02 6.42
N TYR A 5 2.88 17.99 5.68
CA TYR A 5 3.61 18.64 4.60
C TYR A 5 4.84 19.42 5.09
N GLY A 6 4.72 20.11 6.24
CA GLY A 6 5.85 20.79 6.88
C GLY A 6 6.99 19.83 7.22
N CYS A 7 6.70 18.65 7.76
CA CYS A 7 7.72 17.66 8.07
C CYS A 7 8.33 16.98 6.84
N ILE A 8 7.56 16.72 5.78
CA ILE A 8 8.16 16.25 4.51
C ILE A 8 9.12 17.28 3.97
N PHE A 9 8.72 18.56 3.94
CA PHE A 9 9.56 19.63 3.43
C PHE A 9 10.84 19.76 4.27
N GLN A 10 10.73 19.76 5.60
CA GLN A 10 11.87 19.85 6.50
C GLN A 10 12.79 18.61 6.42
N MET A 11 12.25 17.42 6.19
CA MET A 11 13.06 16.23 5.94
C MET A 11 13.70 16.26 4.57
N GLY A 12 13.00 16.73 3.54
CA GLY A 12 13.54 16.93 2.21
C GLY A 12 14.74 17.87 2.24
N THR A 13 14.64 18.99 2.97
CA THR A 13 15.76 19.94 3.13
C THR A 13 16.90 19.39 3.97
N LEU A 14 16.63 18.59 5.01
CA LEU A 14 17.66 17.92 5.79
C LEU A 14 18.40 16.85 4.96
N LEU A 15 17.67 16.04 4.19
CA LEU A 15 18.25 15.01 3.35
C LEU A 15 19.03 15.63 2.19
N THR A 16 18.54 16.69 1.55
CA THR A 16 19.33 17.40 0.54
C THR A 16 20.62 17.98 1.13
N PHE A 17 20.55 18.66 2.27
CA PHE A 17 21.75 19.17 2.96
C PHE A 17 22.72 18.04 3.32
N SER A 18 22.21 16.92 3.83
CA SER A 18 23.02 15.73 4.15
C SER A 18 23.68 15.14 2.90
N THR A 19 22.97 15.04 1.77
CA THR A 19 23.57 14.53 0.52
C THR A 19 24.65 15.45 -0.04
N ILE A 20 24.45 16.77 0.04
CA ILE A 20 25.44 17.77 -0.39
C ILE A 20 26.67 17.69 0.51
N LYS A 21 26.47 17.64 1.83
CA LYS A 21 27.57 17.51 2.79
C LYS A 21 28.34 16.20 2.58
N LEU A 22 27.65 15.08 2.40
CA LEU A 22 28.29 13.79 2.22
C LEU A 22 29.01 13.72 0.86
N ALA A 23 28.47 14.32 -0.20
CA ALA A 23 29.17 14.47 -1.47
C ALA A 23 30.43 15.34 -1.35
N TYR A 24 30.39 16.41 -0.54
CA TYR A 24 31.55 17.27 -0.26
C TYR A 24 32.64 16.54 0.54
N GLU A 25 32.26 15.79 1.58
CA GLU A 25 33.20 14.97 2.35
C GLU A 25 33.81 13.85 1.49
N CYS A 26 32.99 13.19 0.66
CA CYS A 26 33.47 12.21 -0.32
C CYS A 26 34.44 12.85 -1.32
N TYR A 27 34.18 14.08 -1.79
CA TYR A 27 35.09 14.82 -2.67
C TYR A 27 36.44 15.11 -1.99
N HIS A 28 36.42 15.55 -0.73
CA HIS A 28 37.64 15.83 0.02
C HIS A 28 38.46 14.56 0.31
N LEU A 29 37.78 13.48 0.71
CA LEU A 29 38.40 12.18 0.97
C LEU A 29 38.96 11.54 -0.32
N ALA A 30 38.21 11.61 -1.42
CA ALA A 30 38.62 11.16 -2.75
C ALA A 30 39.93 11.83 -3.21
N LYS A 31 40.01 13.14 -2.99
CA LYS A 31 41.19 13.96 -3.32
C LYS A 31 42.41 13.66 -2.45
N THR A 32 42.22 13.19 -1.22
CA THR A 32 43.30 12.94 -0.27
C THR A 32 43.83 11.50 -0.29
N PHE A 33 42.99 10.49 -0.56
CA PHE A 33 43.38 9.09 -0.37
C PHE A 33 43.37 8.20 -1.62
N LEU A 34 42.55 8.49 -2.63
CA LEU A 34 42.19 7.44 -3.59
C LEU A 34 42.29 7.82 -5.07
N SER A 35 42.79 9.02 -5.41
CA SER A 35 42.89 9.52 -6.80
C SER A 35 41.64 9.22 -7.63
N ILE A 36 40.46 9.36 -7.01
CA ILE A 36 39.17 9.05 -7.66
C ILE A 36 38.90 10.11 -8.73
N ASP A 37 38.59 9.63 -9.94
CA ASP A 37 38.21 10.48 -11.07
C ASP A 37 36.94 11.28 -10.78
N TYR A 38 36.87 12.49 -11.35
CA TYR A 38 35.72 13.39 -11.26
C TYR A 38 34.38 12.72 -11.65
N ASN A 39 34.44 11.69 -12.50
CA ASN A 39 33.28 10.93 -12.98
C ASN A 39 32.55 10.18 -11.84
N HIS A 40 33.25 9.60 -10.88
CA HIS A 40 32.61 8.90 -9.75
C HIS A 40 31.86 9.85 -8.82
N ILE A 41 32.37 11.08 -8.66
CA ILE A 41 31.71 12.14 -7.89
C ILE A 41 30.40 12.57 -8.58
N ILE A 42 30.42 12.69 -9.92
CA ILE A 42 29.20 12.95 -10.69
C ILE A 42 28.19 11.82 -10.49
N ILE A 43 28.61 10.56 -10.66
CA ILE A 43 27.74 9.38 -10.48
C ILE A 43 27.08 9.41 -9.09
N PHE A 44 27.86 9.67 -8.05
CA PHE A 44 27.38 9.77 -6.67
C PHE A 44 26.31 10.86 -6.52
N SER A 45 26.57 12.07 -7.04
CA SER A 45 25.64 13.19 -6.94
C SER A 45 24.33 12.95 -7.69
N VAL A 46 24.39 12.35 -8.89
CA VAL A 46 23.23 12.06 -9.73
C VAL A 46 22.37 10.96 -9.11
N CYS A 47 22.98 9.87 -8.62
CA CYS A 47 22.27 8.80 -7.92
C CYS A 47 21.58 9.34 -6.65
N GLY A 48 22.25 10.24 -5.93
CA GLY A 48 21.68 10.93 -4.77
C GLY A 48 20.45 11.74 -5.13
N ALA A 49 20.53 12.57 -6.19
CA ALA A 49 19.41 13.40 -6.63
C ALA A 49 18.19 12.55 -7.06
N ILE A 50 18.40 11.48 -7.82
CA ILE A 50 17.32 10.56 -8.25
C ILE A 50 16.72 9.83 -7.04
N GLY A 51 17.56 9.36 -6.11
CA GLY A 51 17.11 8.74 -4.86
C GLY A 51 16.24 9.69 -4.02
N LEU A 52 16.62 10.96 -3.91
CA LEU A 52 15.84 11.96 -3.18
C LEU A 52 14.50 12.23 -3.86
N PHE A 53 14.51 12.43 -5.17
CA PHE A 53 13.29 12.69 -5.94
C PHE A 53 12.27 11.54 -5.82
N THR A 54 12.75 10.30 -5.89
CA THR A 54 11.89 9.11 -5.74
C THR A 54 11.33 8.98 -4.30
N ALA A 55 12.16 9.19 -3.27
CA ALA A 55 11.72 9.14 -1.88
C ALA A 55 10.68 10.21 -1.51
N ILE A 56 10.87 11.44 -2.02
CA ILE A 56 9.94 12.56 -1.82
C ILE A 56 8.61 12.25 -2.51
N THR A 57 8.65 11.86 -3.78
CA THR A 57 7.45 11.49 -4.55
C THR A 57 6.68 10.35 -3.88
N ASN A 58 7.38 9.31 -3.40
CA ASN A 58 6.77 8.20 -2.67
C ASN A 58 6.05 8.68 -1.39
N SER A 59 6.69 9.57 -0.62
CA SER A 59 6.11 10.15 0.60
C SER A 59 4.84 10.96 0.32
N PHE A 60 4.81 11.74 -0.77
CA PHE A 60 3.60 12.46 -1.20
C PHE A 60 2.46 11.50 -1.58
N ILE A 61 2.77 10.44 -2.33
CA ILE A 61 1.79 9.41 -2.69
C ILE A 61 1.23 8.77 -1.41
N HIS A 62 2.05 8.49 -0.40
CA HIS A 62 1.58 7.94 0.87
C HIS A 62 0.61 8.84 1.61
N ILE A 63 0.86 10.16 1.68
CA ILE A 63 -0.08 11.09 2.31
C ILE A 63 -1.43 11.05 1.60
N PHE A 64 -1.41 11.10 0.26
CA PHE A 64 -2.65 11.08 -0.53
C PHE A 64 -3.43 9.78 -0.32
N VAL A 65 -2.74 8.64 -0.42
CA VAL A 65 -3.35 7.30 -0.22
C VAL A 65 -3.85 7.13 1.22
N ALA A 66 -3.11 7.58 2.23
CA ALA A 66 -3.51 7.51 3.63
C ALA A 66 -4.80 8.33 3.88
N THR A 67 -4.90 9.52 3.30
CA THR A 67 -6.10 10.37 3.41
C THR A 67 -7.32 9.70 2.78
N ARG A 68 -7.15 9.16 1.57
CA ARG A 68 -8.21 8.44 0.87
C ARG A 68 -8.65 7.20 1.65
N ASN A 69 -7.69 6.42 2.13
CA ASN A 69 -7.96 5.16 2.82
C ASN A 69 -8.56 5.39 4.21
N TYR A 70 -8.16 6.44 4.92
CA TYR A 70 -8.83 6.88 6.15
C TYR A 70 -10.33 7.12 5.93
N ARG A 71 -10.69 7.92 4.92
CA ARG A 71 -12.11 8.18 4.60
C ARG A 71 -12.85 6.89 4.23
N TYR A 72 -12.22 6.04 3.42
CA TYR A 72 -12.80 4.76 2.99
C TYR A 72 -13.04 3.80 4.16
N HIS A 73 -12.05 3.60 5.04
CA HIS A 73 -12.16 2.71 6.19
C HIS A 73 -13.17 3.23 7.22
N LEU A 74 -13.21 4.55 7.45
CA LEU A 74 -14.18 5.15 8.38
C LEU A 74 -15.62 4.96 7.90
N LEU A 75 -15.89 5.13 6.59
CA LEU A 75 -17.21 4.88 6.01
C LEU A 75 -17.65 3.41 6.14
N LYS A 76 -16.73 2.46 5.97
CA LYS A 76 -17.01 1.03 6.18
C LYS A 76 -17.36 0.72 7.63
N ILE A 77 -16.65 1.32 8.59
CA ILE A 77 -16.97 1.16 10.02
C ILE A 77 -18.36 1.71 10.33
N TYR A 78 -18.74 2.85 9.74
CA TYR A 78 -20.10 3.40 9.91
C TYR A 78 -21.20 2.48 9.37
N GLN A 79 -20.90 1.70 8.32
CA GLN A 79 -21.81 0.69 7.77
C GLN A 79 -21.86 -0.60 8.62
N GLY A 80 -20.98 -0.74 9.63
CA GLY A 80 -20.87 -1.93 10.45
C GLY A 80 -19.98 -3.02 9.86
N GLU A 81 -19.34 -2.78 8.71
CA GLU A 81 -18.39 -3.71 8.08
C GLU A 81 -17.06 -3.70 8.84
N LYS A 82 -16.94 -4.58 9.85
CA LYS A 82 -15.75 -4.67 10.70
C LYS A 82 -14.77 -5.79 10.32
N GLU A 83 -14.89 -6.43 9.15
CA GLU A 83 -14.04 -7.58 8.79
C GLU A 83 -12.52 -7.33 8.93
N PHE A 84 -12.08 -6.08 8.74
CA PHE A 84 -10.68 -5.69 8.92
C PHE A 84 -10.30 -5.39 10.39
N ALA A 85 -11.29 -5.15 11.25
CA ALA A 85 -11.12 -4.79 12.66
C ALA A 85 -11.45 -5.93 13.64
N VAL A 86 -12.10 -7.00 13.19
CA VAL A 86 -12.60 -8.12 14.03
C VAL A 86 -11.50 -8.80 14.85
N LYS A 87 -10.23 -8.74 14.43
CA LYS A 87 -9.10 -9.32 15.18
C LYS A 87 -8.56 -8.42 16.31
N PHE A 88 -9.12 -7.22 16.50
CA PHE A 88 -8.59 -6.19 17.38
C PHE A 88 -9.53 -5.94 18.57
N GLU A 89 -9.68 -6.96 19.42
CA GLU A 89 -10.34 -6.84 20.73
C GLU A 89 -9.28 -6.53 21.79
N GLU A 90 -9.06 -5.25 22.03
CA GLU A 90 -8.12 -4.76 23.04
C GLU A 90 -8.89 -3.93 24.09
N SER A 91 -8.27 -3.69 25.25
CA SER A 91 -8.89 -2.91 26.32
C SER A 91 -9.19 -1.47 25.88
N SER A 92 -10.26 -0.85 26.40
CA SER A 92 -10.61 0.53 26.06
C SER A 92 -9.50 1.54 26.42
N GLN A 93 -8.74 1.25 27.48
CA GLN A 93 -7.56 2.04 27.86
C GLN A 93 -6.49 1.98 26.77
N PHE A 94 -6.16 0.77 26.31
CA PHE A 94 -5.19 0.58 25.23
C PHE A 94 -5.63 1.27 23.94
N LEU A 95 -6.92 1.18 23.60
CA LEU A 95 -7.49 1.80 22.42
C LEU A 95 -7.32 3.33 22.45
N LEU A 96 -7.66 3.96 23.58
CA LEU A 96 -7.54 5.40 23.76
C LEU A 96 -6.06 5.85 23.71
N THR A 97 -5.17 5.16 24.44
CA THR A 97 -3.74 5.49 24.43
C THR A 97 -3.13 5.33 23.05
N SER A 98 -3.45 4.25 22.33
CA SER A 98 -2.94 3.99 20.98
C SER A 98 -3.46 5.02 19.96
N SER A 99 -4.69 5.49 20.12
CA SER A 99 -5.24 6.60 19.32
C SER A 99 -4.47 7.91 19.55
N MET A 100 -4.06 8.21 20.78
CA MET A 100 -3.27 9.40 21.08
C MET A 100 -1.84 9.33 20.52
N ILE A 101 -1.27 8.12 20.43
CA ILE A 101 0.06 7.88 19.89
C ILE A 101 0.10 7.98 18.36
N TYR A 102 -1.00 7.62 17.68
CA TYR A 102 -1.06 7.51 16.22
C TYR A 102 -0.51 8.73 15.46
N PRO A 103 -0.87 9.99 15.78
CA PRO A 103 -0.33 11.15 15.05
C PRO A 103 1.19 11.21 15.11
N GLY A 104 1.80 10.91 16.27
CA GLY A 104 3.26 10.88 16.42
C GLY A 104 3.91 9.76 15.61
N TYR A 105 3.30 8.57 15.60
CA TYR A 105 3.75 7.45 14.78
C TYR A 105 3.64 7.79 13.29
N GLN A 106 2.52 8.35 12.84
CA GLN A 106 2.33 8.73 11.44
C GLN A 106 3.41 9.69 10.95
N MET A 107 3.84 10.64 11.79
CA MET A 107 4.96 11.54 11.46
C MET A 107 6.29 10.79 11.42
N SER A 108 6.60 10.01 12.46
CA SER A 108 7.88 9.31 12.58
C SER A 108 8.09 8.26 11.48
N PHE A 109 7.05 7.48 11.16
CA PHE A 109 7.11 6.46 10.11
C PHE A 109 7.23 7.09 8.72
N LEU A 110 6.61 8.24 8.47
CA LEU A 110 6.77 8.97 7.22
C LEU A 110 8.21 9.48 7.05
N VAL A 111 8.81 10.01 8.12
CA VAL A 111 10.21 10.44 8.16
C VAL A 111 11.15 9.27 7.88
N TRP A 112 11.02 8.18 8.62
CA TRP A 112 11.83 6.98 8.44
C TRP A 112 11.61 6.33 7.08
N GLY A 113 10.36 6.29 6.61
CA GLY A 113 10.02 5.78 5.28
C GLY A 113 10.71 6.57 4.17
N CYS A 114 10.77 7.90 4.28
CA CYS A 114 11.52 8.74 3.34
C CYS A 114 13.03 8.43 3.39
N ALA A 115 13.63 8.35 4.58
CA ALA A 115 15.05 8.06 4.74
C ALA A 115 15.45 6.65 4.25
N ILE A 116 14.63 5.64 4.56
CA ILE A 116 14.85 4.24 4.15
C ILE A 116 14.67 4.10 2.63
N ALA A 117 13.63 4.71 2.05
CA ALA A 117 13.42 4.69 0.61
C ALA A 117 14.58 5.40 -0.13
N PHE A 118 15.03 6.56 0.37
CA PHE A 118 16.19 7.26 -0.15
C PHE A 118 17.43 6.36 -0.11
N GLY A 119 17.78 5.82 1.06
CA GLY A 119 18.97 4.98 1.22
C GLY A 119 18.93 3.73 0.36
N PHE A 120 17.78 3.06 0.26
CA PHE A 120 17.62 1.87 -0.56
C PHE A 120 17.80 2.17 -2.06
N VAL A 121 17.10 3.18 -2.58
CA VAL A 121 17.23 3.57 -4.00
C VAL A 121 18.63 4.08 -4.30
N PHE A 122 19.20 4.87 -3.40
CA PHE A 122 20.54 5.42 -3.54
C PHE A 122 21.60 4.33 -3.65
N LEU A 123 21.62 3.37 -2.72
CA LEU A 123 22.57 2.26 -2.72
C LEU A 123 22.36 1.34 -3.93
N LEU A 124 21.11 1.08 -4.31
CA LEU A 124 20.79 0.24 -5.46
C LEU A 124 21.25 0.91 -6.77
N LEU A 125 21.01 2.21 -6.95
CA LEU A 125 21.46 2.95 -8.12
C LEU A 125 22.98 3.07 -8.17
N LEU A 126 23.63 3.37 -7.03
CA LEU A 126 25.08 3.39 -6.96
C LEU A 126 25.67 2.04 -7.38
N PHE A 127 25.19 0.94 -6.82
CA PHE A 127 25.68 -0.39 -7.16
C PHE A 127 25.53 -0.68 -8.66
N ILE A 128 24.37 -0.36 -9.24
CA ILE A 128 24.14 -0.58 -10.68
C ILE A 128 25.03 0.33 -11.54
N VAL A 129 25.03 1.64 -11.32
CA VAL A 129 25.75 2.58 -12.18
C VAL A 129 27.27 2.38 -12.06
N GLU A 130 27.78 2.15 -10.85
CA GLU A 130 29.21 1.94 -10.62
C GLU A 130 29.69 0.63 -11.24
N THR A 131 28.93 -0.46 -11.12
CA THR A 131 29.28 -1.74 -11.76
C THR A 131 29.29 -1.62 -13.28
N PHE A 132 28.31 -0.94 -13.87
CA PHE A 132 28.30 -0.66 -15.31
C PHE A 132 29.45 0.25 -15.74
N TYR A 133 29.81 1.26 -14.94
CA TYR A 133 30.90 2.18 -15.23
C TYR A 133 32.26 1.47 -15.23
N LEU A 134 32.55 0.69 -14.18
CA LEU A 134 33.79 -0.10 -14.11
C LEU A 134 33.86 -1.11 -15.26
N LEU A 135 32.74 -1.76 -15.58
CA LEU A 135 32.69 -2.73 -16.67
C LEU A 135 32.92 -2.07 -18.05
N ALA A 136 32.48 -0.82 -18.23
CA ALA A 136 32.70 -0.06 -19.45
C ALA A 136 34.15 0.40 -19.64
N ILE A 137 34.88 0.70 -18.56
CA ILE A 137 36.29 1.11 -18.61
C ILE A 137 37.18 -0.04 -19.06
N GLU A 138 36.95 -1.24 -18.52
CA GLU A 138 37.81 -2.41 -18.76
C GLU A 138 37.53 -3.11 -20.11
N ASP A 139 36.67 -2.55 -20.98
CA ASP A 139 36.11 -3.14 -22.23
C ASP A 139 35.58 -4.59 -22.07
N LEU A 140 35.42 -5.04 -20.83
CA LEU A 140 35.01 -6.39 -20.44
C LEU A 140 33.49 -6.59 -20.56
N LEU A 141 32.75 -5.54 -20.98
CA LEU A 141 31.32 -5.59 -21.25
C LEU A 141 30.96 -6.76 -22.19
N LYS A 142 31.77 -7.00 -23.23
CA LYS A 142 31.51 -8.07 -24.21
C LYS A 142 31.67 -9.45 -23.58
N ASP A 143 32.75 -9.67 -22.84
CA ASP A 143 33.03 -10.96 -22.20
C ASP A 143 32.02 -11.28 -21.10
N MET A 144 31.65 -10.26 -20.32
CA MET A 144 30.58 -10.38 -19.33
C MET A 144 29.21 -10.63 -19.96
N LEU A 145 28.89 -9.99 -21.08
CA LEU A 145 27.64 -10.24 -21.79
C LEU A 145 27.57 -11.68 -22.30
N LEU A 146 28.66 -12.21 -22.85
CA LEU A 146 28.75 -13.61 -23.28
C LEU A 146 28.60 -14.57 -22.10
N ASN A 147 29.25 -14.29 -20.97
CA ASN A 147 29.11 -15.08 -19.75
C ASN A 147 27.68 -15.02 -19.17
N ILE A 148 27.04 -13.84 -19.21
CA ILE A 148 25.63 -13.69 -18.79
C ILE A 148 24.72 -14.48 -19.72
N VAL A 149 24.92 -14.44 -21.04
CA VAL A 149 24.14 -15.24 -22.00
C VAL A 149 24.31 -16.73 -21.73
N GLN A 150 25.53 -17.19 -21.42
CA GLN A 150 25.79 -18.58 -21.05
C GLN A 150 25.07 -18.98 -19.75
N VAL A 151 25.15 -18.14 -18.72
CA VAL A 151 24.46 -18.36 -17.43
C VAL A 151 22.93 -18.32 -17.60
N LEU A 152 22.43 -17.43 -18.45
CA LEU A 152 21.00 -17.23 -18.69
C LEU A 152 20.41 -18.28 -19.66
N SER A 153 21.25 -19.06 -20.35
CA SER A 153 20.80 -20.14 -21.23
C SER A 153 19.93 -21.16 -20.48
N PHE A 154 20.35 -21.58 -19.29
CA PHE A 154 19.62 -22.53 -18.44
C PHE A 154 18.22 -22.05 -18.00
N PRO A 155 18.04 -20.85 -17.40
CA PRO A 155 16.71 -20.36 -17.06
C PRO A 155 15.84 -20.11 -18.30
N VAL A 156 16.40 -19.69 -19.43
CA VAL A 156 15.64 -19.54 -20.68
C VAL A 156 15.07 -20.88 -21.14
N THR A 157 15.86 -21.95 -21.18
CA THR A 157 15.37 -23.30 -21.51
C THR A 157 14.28 -23.76 -20.54
N THR A 158 14.46 -23.48 -19.25
CA THR A 158 13.47 -23.83 -18.20
C THR A 158 12.13 -23.11 -18.44
N ILE A 159 12.16 -21.83 -18.80
CA ILE A 159 10.96 -21.04 -19.12
C ILE A 159 10.26 -21.60 -20.36
N ILE A 160 11.01 -21.96 -21.41
CA ILE A 160 10.43 -22.56 -22.63
C ILE A 160 9.70 -23.87 -22.29
N LEU A 161 10.33 -24.76 -21.49
CA LEU A 161 9.72 -26.02 -21.07
C LEU A 161 8.47 -25.79 -20.21
N PHE A 162 8.45 -24.77 -19.36
CA PHE A 162 7.27 -24.39 -18.58
C PHE A 162 6.10 -23.93 -19.49
N TYR A 163 6.37 -23.08 -20.49
CA TYR A 163 5.33 -22.67 -21.45
C TYR A 163 4.85 -23.83 -22.32
N LEU A 164 5.74 -24.74 -22.72
CA LEU A 164 5.37 -25.98 -23.41
C LEU A 164 4.46 -26.85 -22.55
N GLN A 165 4.77 -27.01 -21.26
CA GLN A 165 3.93 -27.72 -20.30
C GLN A 165 2.54 -27.07 -20.19
N MET A 166 2.46 -25.73 -20.15
CA MET A 166 1.19 -25.00 -20.12
C MET A 166 0.36 -25.20 -21.40
N LEU A 167 1.01 -25.25 -22.57
CA LEU A 167 0.36 -25.55 -23.85
C LEU A 167 -0.16 -26.99 -23.89
N LEU A 168 0.63 -27.98 -23.46
CA LEU A 168 0.21 -29.38 -23.36
C LEU A 168 -0.97 -29.55 -22.40
N SER A 169 -0.93 -28.83 -21.27
CA SER A 169 -2.03 -28.80 -20.31
C SER A 169 -3.33 -28.32 -20.97
N LYS A 170 -3.27 -27.20 -21.70
CA LYS A 170 -4.45 -26.61 -22.36
C LYS A 170 -4.98 -27.42 -23.55
N LYS A 171 -4.11 -28.04 -24.34
CA LYS A 171 -4.47 -28.67 -25.61
C LYS A 171 -4.74 -30.17 -25.52
N VAL A 172 -4.05 -30.88 -24.61
CA VAL A 172 -4.05 -32.34 -24.59
C VAL A 172 -4.61 -32.89 -23.27
N LEU A 173 -4.30 -32.24 -22.14
CA LEU A 173 -4.66 -32.77 -20.82
C LEU A 173 -6.04 -32.30 -20.35
N LEU A 174 -6.38 -31.04 -20.59
CA LEU A 174 -7.65 -30.45 -20.15
C LEU A 174 -8.79 -30.88 -21.08
N GLN A 175 -9.93 -31.27 -20.49
CA GLN A 175 -11.13 -31.63 -21.24
C GLN A 175 -11.64 -30.43 -22.05
N GLU A 176 -12.10 -30.69 -23.26
CA GLU A 176 -12.72 -29.67 -24.10
C GLU A 176 -14.01 -29.12 -23.48
N LYS A 177 -14.42 -27.94 -23.94
CA LYS A 177 -15.64 -27.28 -23.45
C LYS A 177 -16.86 -28.16 -23.72
N MET A 178 -17.65 -28.43 -22.68
CA MET A 178 -18.91 -29.17 -22.84
C MET A 178 -20.00 -28.34 -23.51
N LYS A 179 -20.03 -27.02 -23.27
CA LYS A 179 -20.92 -26.08 -23.94
C LYS A 179 -20.13 -24.96 -24.60
N VAL A 180 -20.55 -24.58 -25.81
CA VAL A 180 -19.93 -23.47 -26.57
C VAL A 180 -20.08 -22.12 -25.83
N SER A 181 -21.12 -21.98 -24.99
CA SER A 181 -21.37 -20.78 -24.17
C SER A 181 -20.44 -20.63 -22.96
N ASP A 182 -19.70 -21.68 -22.56
CA ASP A 182 -18.86 -21.61 -21.35
C ASP A 182 -17.57 -20.82 -21.63
N LYS A 183 -17.26 -19.86 -20.74
CA LYS A 183 -16.06 -19.00 -20.88
C LYS A 183 -14.77 -19.82 -20.81
N HIS A 184 -14.71 -20.81 -19.92
CA HIS A 184 -13.54 -21.64 -19.67
C HIS A 184 -13.90 -23.14 -19.76
N PRO A 185 -12.96 -23.99 -20.21
CA PRO A 185 -13.15 -25.44 -20.15
C PRO A 185 -13.31 -25.92 -18.69
N PRO A 186 -14.05 -27.01 -18.46
CA PRO A 186 -14.21 -27.58 -17.12
C PRO A 186 -12.85 -28.08 -16.60
N LEU A 187 -12.64 -28.01 -15.29
CA LEU A 187 -11.46 -28.57 -14.62
C LEU A 187 -11.58 -30.09 -14.53
N ASN A 188 -11.45 -30.76 -15.67
CA ASN A 188 -11.40 -32.21 -15.74
C ASN A 188 -10.30 -32.65 -16.72
N ILE A 189 -9.66 -33.77 -16.41
CA ILE A 189 -8.50 -34.28 -17.14
C ILE A 189 -8.97 -35.36 -18.11
N ASN A 190 -8.69 -35.20 -19.40
CA ASN A 190 -9.12 -36.16 -20.43
C ASN A 190 -8.29 -37.46 -20.38
N ASN A 191 -6.96 -37.35 -20.24
CA ASN A 191 -6.06 -38.50 -20.17
C ASN A 191 -5.23 -38.50 -18.87
N ARG A 192 -5.76 -39.17 -17.84
CA ARG A 192 -5.16 -39.21 -16.51
C ARG A 192 -3.76 -39.86 -16.48
N LYS A 193 -3.54 -40.89 -17.30
CA LYS A 193 -2.22 -41.57 -17.38
C LYS A 193 -1.16 -40.67 -18.03
N LEU A 194 -1.54 -39.93 -19.07
CA LEU A 194 -0.64 -38.96 -19.71
C LEU A 194 -0.35 -37.78 -18.80
N PHE A 195 -1.35 -37.32 -18.03
CA PHE A 195 -1.14 -36.30 -17.00
C PHE A 195 -0.10 -36.75 -15.96
N GLU A 196 -0.21 -37.98 -15.46
CA GLU A 196 0.75 -38.53 -14.49
C GLU A 196 2.18 -38.60 -15.07
N LEU A 197 2.32 -39.03 -16.33
CA LEU A 197 3.63 -39.07 -17.01
C LEU A 197 4.24 -37.69 -17.23
N ILE A 198 3.44 -36.72 -17.71
CA ILE A 198 3.89 -35.34 -17.90
C ILE A 198 4.25 -34.72 -16.55
N ASN A 199 3.45 -34.94 -15.51
CA ASN A 199 3.73 -34.43 -14.17
C ASN A 199 5.04 -34.99 -13.60
N TYR A 200 5.31 -36.28 -13.82
CA TYR A 200 6.58 -36.90 -13.42
C TYR A 200 7.78 -36.28 -14.15
N TYR A 201 7.71 -36.10 -15.48
CA TYR A 201 8.80 -35.50 -16.25
C TYR A 201 9.00 -34.01 -15.92
N SER A 202 7.91 -33.26 -15.75
CA SER A 202 7.92 -31.83 -15.43
C SER A 202 8.33 -31.52 -13.98
N LEU A 203 8.56 -32.52 -13.13
CA LEU A 203 8.98 -32.31 -11.75
C LEU A 203 10.26 -31.48 -11.66
N PHE A 204 11.28 -31.81 -12.45
CA PHE A 204 12.57 -31.11 -12.42
C PHE A 204 12.49 -29.68 -12.96
N THR A 205 11.73 -29.46 -14.03
CA THR A 205 11.52 -28.11 -14.57
C THR A 205 10.73 -27.23 -13.60
N ASN A 206 9.69 -27.79 -12.96
CA ASN A 206 8.91 -27.06 -11.96
C ASN A 206 9.69 -26.80 -10.67
N MET A 207 10.62 -27.69 -10.29
CA MET A 207 11.55 -27.43 -9.20
C MET A 207 12.45 -26.22 -9.49
N ALA A 208 13.01 -26.14 -10.70
CA ALA A 208 13.83 -25.00 -11.13
C ALA A 208 13.04 -23.68 -11.17
N VAL A 209 11.82 -23.69 -11.72
CA VAL A 209 10.90 -22.53 -11.68
C VAL A 209 10.53 -22.18 -10.22
N GLY A 210 10.32 -23.18 -9.37
CA GLY A 210 10.04 -23.01 -7.94
C GLY A 210 11.14 -22.26 -7.20
N LEU A 211 12.41 -22.58 -7.46
CA LEU A 211 13.55 -21.87 -6.89
C LEU A 211 13.59 -20.40 -7.36
N ALA A 212 13.40 -20.16 -8.66
CA ALA A 212 13.39 -18.80 -9.22
C ALA A 212 12.24 -17.95 -8.66
N THR A 213 11.03 -18.51 -8.57
CA THR A 213 9.86 -17.82 -8.01
C THR A 213 9.99 -17.55 -6.51
N CYS A 214 10.67 -18.42 -5.76
CA CYS A 214 11.00 -18.18 -4.36
C CYS A 214 11.94 -16.98 -4.18
N LEU A 215 13.00 -16.90 -5.00
CA LEU A 215 13.91 -15.75 -4.99
C LEU A 215 13.18 -14.46 -5.40
N LEU A 216 12.39 -14.52 -6.48
CA LEU A 216 11.58 -13.38 -6.92
C LEU A 216 10.61 -12.91 -5.83
N ARG A 217 10.01 -13.85 -5.08
CA ARG A 217 9.14 -13.53 -3.94
C ARG A 217 9.87 -12.70 -2.89
N ILE A 218 11.11 -13.06 -2.54
CA ILE A 218 11.92 -12.31 -1.56
C ILE A 218 12.23 -10.92 -2.11
N ILE A 219 12.72 -10.83 -3.35
CA ILE A 219 13.09 -9.55 -3.98
C ILE A 219 11.89 -8.60 -4.04
N LEU A 220 10.75 -9.07 -4.55
CA LEU A 220 9.52 -8.26 -4.62
C LEU A 220 9.00 -7.89 -3.23
N SER A 221 9.07 -8.81 -2.26
CA SER A 221 8.63 -8.52 -0.88
C SER A 221 9.50 -7.44 -0.24
N THR A 222 10.82 -7.48 -0.44
CA THR A 222 11.74 -6.43 0.03
C THR A 222 11.48 -5.12 -0.69
N PHE A 223 11.34 -5.13 -2.01
CA PHE A 223 11.08 -3.93 -2.80
C PHE A 223 9.77 -3.25 -2.36
N PHE A 224 8.65 -3.97 -2.40
CA PHE A 224 7.36 -3.41 -1.96
C PHE A 224 7.34 -3.10 -0.47
N GLY A 225 8.04 -3.89 0.35
CA GLY A 225 8.17 -3.67 1.78
C GLY A 225 8.84 -2.33 2.09
N VAL A 226 10.01 -2.08 1.51
CA VAL A 226 10.78 -0.82 1.65
C VAL A 226 9.94 0.39 1.28
N PHE A 227 9.27 0.36 0.13
CA PHE A 227 8.40 1.46 -0.29
C PHE A 227 7.12 1.56 0.53
N ALA A 228 6.69 0.52 1.24
CA ALA A 228 5.50 0.56 2.08
C ALA A 228 5.78 0.86 3.56
N VAL A 229 7.04 0.87 4.02
CA VAL A 229 7.40 1.05 5.45
C VAL A 229 6.79 2.32 6.06
N GLY A 230 6.72 3.41 5.29
CA GLY A 230 6.18 4.69 5.78
C GLY A 230 4.66 4.72 5.95
N ARG A 231 3.96 3.62 5.62
CA ARG A 231 2.50 3.53 5.67
C ARG A 231 2.04 2.80 6.93
N LEU A 232 1.04 3.38 7.60
CA LEU A 232 0.37 2.77 8.75
C LEU A 232 -1.02 2.20 8.43
N ASP A 233 -1.51 2.39 7.20
CA ASP A 233 -2.86 2.00 6.79
C ASP A 233 -3.01 0.50 6.50
N LYS A 234 -1.89 -0.20 6.29
CA LYS A 234 -1.80 -1.65 6.11
C LYS A 234 -0.66 -2.18 6.94
N SER A 235 -0.83 -3.39 7.49
CA SER A 235 0.28 -4.05 8.17
C SER A 235 1.32 -4.56 7.18
N VAL A 236 2.59 -4.49 7.57
CA VAL A 236 3.71 -5.13 6.86
C VAL A 236 3.68 -6.65 7.06
N PHE A 237 3.03 -7.13 8.13
CA PHE A 237 2.96 -8.54 8.47
C PHE A 237 1.81 -9.25 7.75
N THR A 238 1.87 -10.59 7.71
CA THR A 238 0.78 -11.44 7.22
C THR A 238 -0.50 -11.23 8.03
N ARG A 239 -1.66 -11.50 7.42
CA ARG A 239 -3.00 -11.30 8.01
C ARG A 239 -3.22 -11.94 9.39
N ASP A 240 -2.48 -12.99 9.72
CA ASP A 240 -2.58 -13.68 11.02
C ASP A 240 -1.67 -13.11 12.10
N ARG A 241 -0.75 -12.22 11.72
CA ARG A 241 0.26 -11.60 12.58
C ARG A 241 0.21 -10.08 12.55
N GLU A 242 -0.87 -9.49 12.04
CA GLU A 242 -1.10 -8.03 12.05
C GLU A 242 -1.08 -7.45 13.46
N THR A 243 -1.36 -8.26 14.49
CA THR A 243 -1.34 -7.84 15.89
C THR A 243 0.05 -7.51 16.43
N PHE A 244 1.13 -7.92 15.74
CA PHE A 244 2.49 -7.54 16.11
C PHE A 244 2.86 -6.13 15.63
N ASP A 245 2.11 -5.57 14.68
CA ASP A 245 2.37 -4.28 14.08
C ASP A 245 1.78 -3.14 14.92
N ARG A 246 2.60 -2.55 15.79
CA ARG A 246 2.15 -1.41 16.63
C ARG A 246 1.69 -0.21 15.80
N GLY A 247 2.30 -0.01 14.64
CA GLY A 247 1.94 1.05 13.70
C GLY A 247 0.50 0.88 13.21
N TYR A 248 0.21 -0.27 12.62
CA TYR A 248 -1.13 -0.63 12.16
C TYR A 248 -2.17 -0.65 13.29
N LYS A 249 -1.81 -1.18 14.47
CA LYS A 249 -2.67 -1.17 15.66
C LYS A 249 -3.07 0.24 16.08
N SER A 250 -2.13 1.19 16.07
CA SER A 250 -2.42 2.60 16.41
C SER A 250 -3.39 3.25 15.42
N TYR A 251 -3.25 2.95 14.12
CA TYR A 251 -4.16 3.43 13.08
C TYR A 251 -5.58 2.88 13.26
N LEU A 252 -5.70 1.58 13.53
CA LEU A 252 -7.00 0.96 13.78
C LEU A 252 -7.65 1.50 15.07
N SER A 253 -6.84 1.75 16.10
CA SER A 253 -7.30 2.33 17.35
C SER A 253 -7.89 3.72 17.16
N MET A 254 -7.21 4.58 16.39
CA MET A 254 -7.72 5.90 16.02
C MET A 254 -9.08 5.79 15.31
N LEU A 255 -9.22 4.91 14.31
CA LEU A 255 -10.48 4.74 13.59
C LEU A 255 -11.64 4.32 14.50
N LEU A 256 -11.38 3.43 15.47
CA LEU A 256 -12.41 2.95 16.40
C LEU A 256 -12.83 4.02 17.41
N VAL A 257 -11.87 4.79 17.94
CA VAL A 257 -12.14 5.93 18.83
C VAL A 257 -12.91 7.02 18.09
N ASP A 258 -12.49 7.34 16.86
CA ASP A 258 -13.19 8.31 16.02
C ASP A 258 -14.61 7.86 15.70
N ASN A 259 -14.82 6.58 15.39
CA ASN A 259 -16.17 6.07 15.20
C ASN A 259 -17.02 6.14 16.48
N ALA A 260 -16.45 5.84 17.65
CA ALA A 260 -17.18 5.87 18.91
C ALA A 260 -17.67 7.28 19.26
N HIS A 261 -16.88 8.32 18.98
CA HIS A 261 -17.22 9.70 19.34
C HIS A 261 -17.86 10.52 18.22
N ASN A 262 -17.54 10.22 16.95
CA ASN A 262 -17.95 11.01 15.79
C ASN A 262 -18.92 10.28 14.85
N ASN A 263 -19.62 9.23 15.32
CA ASN A 263 -20.62 8.54 14.52
C ASN A 263 -21.71 9.52 14.02
N PRO A 264 -21.86 9.73 12.70
CA PRO A 264 -22.78 10.72 12.17
C PRO A 264 -24.24 10.40 12.49
N SER A 265 -24.61 9.12 12.49
CA SER A 265 -25.98 8.67 12.81
C SER A 265 -26.36 9.02 14.25
N MET A 266 -25.45 8.78 15.21
CA MET A 266 -25.66 9.14 16.61
C MET A 266 -25.73 10.66 16.79
N ARG A 267 -24.86 11.41 16.11
CA ARG A 267 -24.80 12.87 16.19
C ARG A 267 -26.08 13.53 15.67
N VAL A 268 -26.60 13.04 14.54
CA VAL A 268 -27.87 13.51 13.96
C VAL A 268 -29.04 13.15 14.88
N PHE A 269 -29.07 11.94 15.44
CA PHE A 269 -30.10 11.53 16.39
C PHE A 269 -30.13 12.44 17.62
N ALA A 270 -28.98 12.71 18.24
CA ALA A 270 -28.86 13.61 19.38
C ALA A 270 -29.30 15.05 19.04
N HIS A 271 -28.90 15.56 17.87
CA HIS A 271 -29.31 16.88 17.40
C HIS A 271 -30.82 16.97 17.22
N LEU A 272 -31.45 15.97 16.58
CA LEU A 272 -32.90 15.91 16.41
C LEU A 272 -33.64 15.90 17.75
N LEU A 273 -33.18 15.11 18.72
CA LEU A 273 -33.75 15.09 20.08
C LEU A 273 -33.62 16.45 20.76
N TRP A 274 -32.43 17.05 20.74
CA TRP A 274 -32.17 18.35 21.35
C TRP A 274 -33.05 19.44 20.73
N THR A 275 -33.10 19.53 19.40
CA THR A 275 -33.95 20.50 18.70
C THR A 275 -35.42 20.32 19.09
N ARG A 276 -35.94 19.09 19.14
CA ARG A 276 -37.33 18.82 19.51
C ARG A 276 -37.66 19.21 20.95
N VAL A 277 -36.78 18.89 21.90
CA VAL A 277 -36.96 19.26 23.31
C VAL A 277 -36.90 20.78 23.49
N LEU A 278 -35.92 21.43 22.84
CA LEU A 278 -35.77 22.88 22.89
C LEU A 278 -36.99 23.59 22.27
N SER A 279 -37.46 23.16 21.10
CA SER A 279 -38.67 23.72 20.48
C SER A 279 -39.91 23.56 21.36
N ARG A 280 -40.08 22.42 22.04
CA ARG A 280 -41.18 22.22 23.00
C ARG A 280 -41.07 23.18 24.19
N ARG A 281 -39.89 23.34 24.78
CA ARG A 281 -39.65 24.28 25.89
C ARG A 281 -39.90 25.73 25.48
N LEU A 282 -39.45 26.14 24.29
CA LEU A 282 -39.71 27.48 23.76
C LEU A 282 -41.19 27.73 23.48
N ARG A 283 -41.95 26.72 23.04
CA ARG A 283 -43.40 26.82 22.84
C ARG A 283 -44.16 26.91 24.16
N GLN A 284 -43.70 26.21 25.21
CA GLN A 284 -44.29 26.30 26.56
C GLN A 284 -43.96 27.62 27.29
N ARG A 285 -42.81 28.25 26.98
CA ARG A 285 -42.42 29.55 27.55
C ARG A 285 -43.07 30.77 26.91
N ARG A 286 -43.63 30.64 25.69
CA ARG A 286 -44.44 31.72 25.12
C ARG A 286 -45.77 31.78 25.89
N PRO A 287 -46.11 32.90 26.56
CA PRO A 287 -47.47 33.10 27.04
C PRO A 287 -48.40 32.98 25.83
N THR A 288 -49.58 32.40 26.04
CA THR A 288 -50.66 32.32 25.05
C THR A 288 -51.06 33.71 24.57
N GLU A 289 -50.32 34.28 23.63
CA GLU A 289 -50.85 35.23 22.68
C GLU A 289 -51.26 34.44 21.44
N SER A 290 -52.56 34.47 21.18
CA SER A 290 -53.23 33.88 20.05
C SER A 290 -52.72 34.47 18.74
N PHE A 291 -51.62 33.94 18.22
CA PHE A 291 -51.14 34.30 16.89
C PHE A 291 -51.63 33.26 15.88
N ASN A 292 -52.74 33.61 15.25
CA ASN A 292 -53.30 32.95 14.08
C ASN A 292 -52.33 33.20 12.91
N ASP A 293 -51.45 32.25 12.60
CA ASP A 293 -50.63 32.41 11.39
C ASP A 293 -50.37 31.10 10.66
N LYS A 294 -50.79 31.12 9.39
CA LYS A 294 -50.66 30.06 8.42
C LYS A 294 -49.21 30.07 7.94
N SER A 295 -48.41 29.09 8.34
CA SER A 295 -47.12 28.85 7.69
C SER A 295 -47.23 27.69 6.69
N PRO A 296 -46.73 27.86 5.45
CA PRO A 296 -46.81 26.86 4.40
C PRO A 296 -45.57 25.97 4.51
N LEU A 297 -45.68 24.72 4.99
CA LEU A 297 -44.70 23.64 4.71
C LEU A 297 -45.10 22.29 5.33
N THR A 298 -46.39 21.99 5.38
CA THR A 298 -46.87 20.61 5.57
C THR A 298 -48.01 20.34 4.61
N SER A 299 -47.68 19.96 3.38
CA SER A 299 -48.63 19.22 2.53
C SER A 299 -48.77 17.81 3.10
N SER A 300 -49.70 17.65 4.03
CA SER A 300 -50.16 16.33 4.44
C SER A 300 -51.07 15.79 3.33
N THR A 301 -50.52 14.90 2.51
CA THR A 301 -51.28 13.95 1.70
C THR A 301 -52.08 13.09 2.66
N GLN A 302 -53.38 13.38 2.82
CA GLN A 302 -54.32 12.46 3.47
C GLN A 302 -55.33 11.99 2.44
N ASN A 303 -55.24 10.69 2.17
CA ASN A 303 -56.11 9.86 1.37
C ASN A 303 -57.59 10.20 1.56
N LYS A 304 -58.28 10.51 0.45
CA LYS A 304 -59.71 10.29 0.33
C LYS A 304 -59.94 8.80 0.07
N SER A 305 -60.45 8.09 1.06
CA SER A 305 -61.25 6.89 0.83
C SER A 305 -62.47 6.96 1.75
N SER A 306 -63.59 7.32 1.15
CA SER A 306 -64.92 7.07 1.71
C SER A 306 -65.88 7.05 0.53
N ALA A 307 -66.20 5.83 0.10
CA ALA A 307 -67.38 5.51 -0.68
C ALA A 307 -68.63 6.00 0.05
N LEU A 308 -69.60 6.53 -0.70
CA LEU A 308 -71.05 6.43 -0.51
C LEU A 308 -71.71 7.12 -1.70
N PHE A 309 -71.95 6.36 -2.76
CA PHE A 309 -73.24 6.11 -3.44
C PHE A 309 -72.98 5.18 -4.62
#